data_AF-A0A439U135-F1
#
_entry.id   AF-A0A439U135-F1
#
_cell.length_a   1.000
_cell.length_b   1.000
_cell.length_c   1.000
_cell.angle_alpha   90.00
_cell.angle_beta   90.00
_cell.angle_gamma   90.00
#
_symmetry.space_group_name_H-M   'P 1'
#
loop_
_entity.id
_entity.type
_entity.pdbx_description
1 polymer ?
#
loop_
_entity_poly.entity_id
_entity_poly.type
_entity_poly.pdbx_seq_one_letter_code
_entity_poly.pdbx_strand_id
1 'polypeptide(L)'
;MSATLTALSNREAYKLGDFNLIGRGEHATISLADGEVSRQHATIRRDGANYWVVDVGSSNGSYVNDVALTTARMLHTGDRVQFGRSIFLFDQGTTAPDLDSQVANTKTQWGKPAAPTSRPATLFVADLKEFTGISARLSPEQVAALLAEWYMDCNVILKRYGASIDKFIGDCVFAYWHGTAADVCVSAAQAAQALRAAEDAATSPTRVLVREQQDIVLDCRIGLHVGEVAIGAMGKGINTALGDAVNLAFRIEGLTRKLDKPLLVSAQFVEHWPEGRQYFKSCGYHEVKGRAEMIEVFSLK
;
A
#
# COMPACT_ATOMS: atom_id res chain seq x y z
N MET A 1 26.07 -6.72 -5.67
CA MET A 1 26.43 -7.10 -4.29
C MET A 1 25.19 -7.68 -3.62
N SER A 2 25.32 -8.70 -2.78
CA SER A 2 24.18 -9.39 -2.13
C SER A 2 24.04 -8.89 -0.68
N ALA A 3 22.86 -8.40 -0.31
CA ALA A 3 22.59 -8.01 1.07
C ALA A 3 22.60 -9.22 2.02
N THR A 4 22.75 -8.96 3.30
CA THR A 4 22.76 -9.96 4.37
C THR A 4 21.85 -9.57 5.52
N LEU A 5 21.33 -10.60 6.20
CA LEU A 5 20.63 -10.50 7.47
C LEU A 5 21.45 -11.26 8.51
N THR A 6 21.96 -10.58 9.52
CA THR A 6 22.83 -11.18 10.55
C THR A 6 22.09 -11.25 11.88
N ALA A 7 21.84 -12.44 12.40
CA ALA A 7 21.18 -12.67 13.69
C ALA A 7 22.02 -12.08 14.84
N LEU A 8 21.38 -11.32 15.72
CA LEU A 8 22.07 -10.69 16.86
C LEU A 8 22.38 -11.68 17.99
N SER A 9 21.61 -12.78 18.09
CA SER A 9 21.74 -13.78 19.15
C SER A 9 22.98 -14.66 18.98
N ASN A 10 23.23 -15.16 17.76
CA ASN A 10 24.26 -16.15 17.45
C ASN A 10 25.23 -15.71 16.34
N ARG A 11 25.08 -14.49 15.79
CA ARG A 11 25.89 -13.94 14.68
C ARG A 11 25.80 -14.73 13.37
N GLU A 12 24.82 -15.60 13.22
CA GLU A 12 24.57 -16.32 11.97
C GLU A 12 24.10 -15.35 10.88
N ALA A 13 24.66 -15.45 9.68
CA ALA A 13 24.40 -14.53 8.58
C ALA A 13 23.73 -15.24 7.40
N TYR A 14 22.60 -14.70 6.96
CA TYR A 14 21.83 -15.16 5.82
C TYR A 14 22.04 -14.22 4.64
N LYS A 15 22.45 -14.76 3.49
CA LYS A 15 22.53 -13.97 2.25
C LYS A 15 21.13 -13.82 1.67
N LEU A 16 20.80 -12.60 1.24
CA LEU A 16 19.51 -12.27 0.68
C LEU A 16 19.54 -12.31 -0.85
N GLY A 17 18.71 -13.19 -1.41
CA GLY A 17 18.39 -13.23 -2.83
C GLY A 17 17.30 -12.22 -3.21
N ASP A 18 16.76 -12.34 -4.41
CA ASP A 18 15.70 -11.45 -4.90
C ASP A 18 14.36 -11.67 -4.17
N PHE A 19 14.15 -12.87 -3.65
CA PHE A 19 13.03 -13.22 -2.78
C PHE A 19 13.51 -14.11 -1.65
N ASN A 20 13.10 -13.80 -0.43
CA ASN A 20 13.43 -14.55 0.77
C ASN A 20 12.16 -14.70 1.60
N LEU A 21 11.76 -15.94 1.89
CA LEU A 21 10.68 -16.25 2.81
C LEU A 21 11.27 -16.58 4.18
N ILE A 22 10.87 -15.81 5.19
CA ILE A 22 11.27 -15.99 6.57
C ILE A 22 10.13 -16.71 7.30
N GLY A 23 10.48 -17.78 8.03
CA GLY A 23 9.51 -18.53 8.81
C GLY A 23 10.13 -19.74 9.47
N ARG A 24 9.33 -20.50 10.23
CA ARG A 24 9.76 -21.78 10.83
C ARG A 24 9.34 -23.01 10.03
N GLY A 25 8.65 -22.82 8.90
CA GLY A 25 8.14 -23.90 8.06
C GLY A 25 9.21 -24.44 7.11
N GLU A 26 9.00 -25.65 6.59
CA GLU A 26 9.92 -26.34 5.67
C GLU A 26 10.15 -25.57 4.35
N HIS A 27 9.21 -24.71 3.96
CA HIS A 27 9.31 -23.89 2.75
C HIS A 27 10.00 -22.53 2.96
N ALA A 28 10.42 -22.19 4.19
CA ALA A 28 11.11 -20.94 4.45
C ALA A 28 12.55 -20.98 3.91
N THR A 29 12.92 -20.02 3.06
CA THR A 29 14.31 -19.91 2.57
C THR A 29 15.27 -19.46 3.67
N ILE A 30 14.75 -18.75 4.68
CA ILE A 30 15.44 -18.46 5.93
C ILE A 30 14.61 -19.09 7.04
N SER A 31 15.04 -20.28 7.47
CA SER A 31 14.33 -21.07 8.48
C SER A 31 14.78 -20.68 9.89
N LEU A 32 13.84 -20.21 10.71
CA LEU A 32 14.08 -19.77 12.08
C LEU A 32 13.55 -20.79 13.07
N ALA A 33 14.40 -21.27 13.98
CA ALA A 33 14.04 -22.18 15.07
C ALA A 33 13.42 -21.42 16.27
N ASP A 34 12.43 -20.57 16.00
CA ASP A 34 11.76 -19.74 16.99
C ASP A 34 10.26 -20.09 17.05
N GLY A 35 9.78 -20.46 18.24
CA GLY A 35 8.39 -20.85 18.45
C GLY A 35 7.38 -19.71 18.26
N GLU A 36 7.82 -18.45 18.36
CA GLU A 36 6.99 -17.27 18.11
C GLU A 36 7.01 -16.83 16.64
N VAL A 37 7.84 -17.46 15.81
CA VAL A 37 7.83 -17.25 14.35
C VAL A 37 6.77 -18.14 13.71
N SER A 38 6.05 -17.60 12.73
CA SER A 38 5.00 -18.32 11.99
C SER A 38 5.64 -19.21 10.92
N ARG A 39 4.92 -20.24 10.44
CA ARG A 39 5.46 -21.14 9.39
C ARG A 39 5.89 -20.35 8.15
N GLN A 40 5.10 -19.35 7.80
CA GLN A 40 5.40 -18.26 6.87
C GLN A 40 5.14 -16.97 7.65
N HIS A 41 6.17 -16.18 7.92
CA HIS A 41 6.08 -15.06 8.87
C HIS A 41 6.28 -13.71 8.17
N ALA A 42 7.34 -13.60 7.38
CA ALA A 42 7.61 -12.40 6.59
C ALA A 42 8.32 -12.76 5.29
N THR A 43 8.34 -11.82 4.35
CA THR A 43 9.15 -11.89 3.14
C THR A 43 10.11 -10.72 3.08
N ILE A 44 11.28 -10.93 2.51
CA ILE A 44 12.20 -9.87 2.10
C ILE A 44 12.44 -9.99 0.61
N ARG A 45 12.04 -8.97 -0.13
CA ARG A 45 12.13 -8.91 -1.59
C ARG A 45 13.07 -7.83 -2.04
N ARG A 46 13.85 -8.11 -3.07
CA ARG A 46 14.64 -7.11 -3.76
C ARG A 46 13.81 -6.50 -4.89
N ASP A 47 13.82 -5.18 -4.96
CA ASP A 47 13.30 -4.41 -6.08
C ASP A 47 14.38 -3.42 -6.53
N GLY A 48 15.00 -3.72 -7.68
CA GLY A 48 16.19 -3.03 -8.16
C GLY A 48 17.36 -3.09 -7.16
N ALA A 49 17.73 -1.93 -6.62
CA ALA A 49 18.78 -1.82 -5.61
C ALA A 49 18.27 -2.00 -4.17
N ASN A 50 16.96 -1.94 -3.94
CA ASN A 50 16.37 -1.86 -2.61
C ASN A 50 15.86 -3.21 -2.13
N TYR A 51 15.86 -3.43 -0.81
CA TYR A 51 15.20 -4.59 -0.20
C TYR A 51 14.00 -4.13 0.63
N TRP A 52 12.91 -4.87 0.56
CA TRP A 52 11.65 -4.57 1.22
C TRP A 52 11.24 -5.75 2.07
N VAL A 53 10.99 -5.51 3.35
CA VAL A 53 10.42 -6.50 4.26
C VAL A 53 8.90 -6.32 4.36
N VAL A 54 8.17 -7.43 4.33
CA VAL A 54 6.71 -7.47 4.43
C VAL A 54 6.32 -8.58 5.41
N ASP A 55 5.52 -8.26 6.41
CA ASP A 55 4.86 -9.29 7.23
C ASP A 55 3.72 -9.94 6.41
N VAL A 56 3.64 -11.28 6.39
CA VAL A 56 2.66 -12.01 5.59
C VAL A 56 1.46 -12.51 6.40
N GLY A 57 1.10 -11.79 7.47
CA GLY A 57 0.01 -12.16 8.38
C GLY A 57 0.49 -13.04 9.53
N SER A 58 1.68 -12.75 10.06
CA SER A 58 2.23 -13.50 11.18
C SER A 58 1.43 -13.33 12.46
N SER A 59 1.47 -14.33 13.34
CA SER A 59 0.69 -14.34 14.58
C SER A 59 1.20 -13.32 15.61
N ASN A 60 2.51 -13.03 15.58
CA ASN A 60 3.19 -12.18 16.58
C ASN A 60 3.76 -10.89 15.98
N GLY A 61 3.54 -10.65 14.69
CA GLY A 61 4.04 -9.49 13.97
C GLY A 61 5.55 -9.53 13.69
N SER A 62 5.93 -8.73 12.71
CA SER A 62 7.31 -8.41 12.37
C SER A 62 7.61 -6.96 12.70
N TYR A 63 8.85 -6.60 13.03
CA TYR A 63 9.21 -5.23 13.41
C TYR A 63 10.49 -4.80 12.70
N VAL A 64 10.60 -3.50 12.41
CA VAL A 64 11.86 -2.88 11.99
C VAL A 64 12.13 -1.69 12.89
N ASN A 65 13.28 -1.71 13.57
CA ASN A 65 13.69 -0.73 14.58
C ASN A 65 12.58 -0.51 15.63
N ASP A 66 12.10 -1.61 16.21
CA ASP A 66 11.05 -1.66 17.25
C ASP A 66 9.66 -1.16 16.81
N VAL A 67 9.48 -0.85 15.52
CA VAL A 67 8.19 -0.43 14.94
C VAL A 67 7.59 -1.58 14.14
N ALA A 68 6.38 -2.01 14.51
CA ALA A 68 5.65 -3.07 13.83
C ALA A 68 5.51 -2.81 12.32
N LEU A 69 5.61 -3.88 11.55
CA LEU A 69 5.37 -3.91 10.11
C LEU A 69 3.89 -4.15 9.88
N THR A 70 3.15 -3.07 9.68
CA THR A 70 1.75 -3.11 9.22
C THR A 70 1.64 -3.07 7.70
N THR A 71 2.73 -2.70 7.02
CA THR A 71 2.87 -2.65 5.56
C THR A 71 4.31 -3.03 5.18
N ALA A 72 4.56 -3.21 3.88
CA ALA A 72 5.91 -3.32 3.35
C ALA A 72 6.80 -2.14 3.79
N ARG A 73 8.06 -2.42 4.13
CA ARG A 73 9.04 -1.40 4.56
C ARG A 73 10.39 -1.65 3.90
N MET A 74 10.97 -0.60 3.33
CA MET A 74 12.31 -0.66 2.76
C MET A 74 13.36 -0.77 3.87
N LEU A 75 14.33 -1.67 3.70
CA LEU A 75 15.45 -1.90 4.61
C LEU A 75 16.67 -1.08 4.18
N HIS A 76 17.35 -0.50 5.15
CA HIS A 76 18.63 0.20 5.00
C HIS A 76 19.70 -0.49 5.84
N THR A 77 20.96 -0.45 5.39
CA THR A 77 22.09 -0.96 6.18
C THR A 77 22.04 -0.40 7.61
N GLY A 78 22.10 -1.29 8.59
CA GLY A 78 22.01 -0.98 10.01
C GLY A 78 20.62 -1.12 10.62
N ASP A 79 19.55 -1.34 9.83
CA ASP A 79 18.21 -1.57 10.37
C ASP A 79 18.16 -2.89 11.15
N ARG A 80 17.48 -2.85 12.32
CA ARG A 80 17.17 -4.03 13.12
C ARG A 80 15.84 -4.60 12.67
N VAL A 81 15.81 -5.84 12.21
CA VAL A 81 14.60 -6.53 11.77
C VAL A 81 14.28 -7.63 12.76
N GLN A 82 13.04 -7.70 13.24
CA GLN A 82 12.59 -8.67 14.23
C GLN A 82 11.43 -9.50 13.68
N PHE A 83 11.50 -10.81 13.93
CA PHE A 83 10.48 -11.81 13.62
C PHE A 83 10.30 -12.70 14.85
N GLY A 84 9.12 -12.68 15.48
CA GLY A 84 8.95 -13.30 16.80
C GLY A 84 9.95 -12.72 17.82
N ARG A 85 10.80 -13.57 18.42
CA ARG A 85 11.89 -13.15 19.33
C ARG A 85 13.23 -12.94 18.63
N SER A 86 13.33 -13.35 17.37
CA SER A 86 14.57 -13.35 16.61
C SER A 86 14.83 -11.96 16.02
N ILE A 87 15.96 -11.34 16.40
CA ILE A 87 16.35 -10.01 15.95
C ILE A 87 17.61 -10.11 15.09
N PHE A 88 17.61 -9.38 13.97
CA PHE A 88 18.67 -9.39 12.97
C PHE A 88 19.10 -7.97 12.61
N LEU A 89 20.32 -7.83 12.10
CA LEU A 89 20.85 -6.63 11.49
C LEU A 89 20.89 -6.80 9.97
N PHE A 90 20.33 -5.85 9.22
CA PHE A 90 20.41 -5.84 7.76
C PHE A 90 21.64 -5.07 7.28
N ASP A 91 22.36 -5.61 6.28
CA ASP A 91 23.50 -4.95 5.63
C ASP A 91 23.51 -5.21 4.11
N GLN A 92 23.59 -4.15 3.31
CA GLN A 92 23.55 -4.20 1.84
C GLN A 92 24.94 -4.18 1.16
N GLY A 93 26.04 -3.99 1.91
CA GLY A 93 27.41 -4.00 1.39
C GLY A 93 27.78 -2.83 0.46
N THR A 94 28.16 -1.67 1.06
CA THR A 94 28.82 -0.44 0.50
C THR A 94 28.01 0.51 -0.41
N THR A 95 28.18 1.86 -0.35
CA THR A 95 29.17 2.75 0.31
C THR A 95 28.51 3.87 1.12
N ALA A 96 29.08 4.15 2.29
CA ALA A 96 28.98 5.47 2.94
C ALA A 96 29.74 6.52 2.11
N PRO A 97 29.32 7.80 2.11
CA PRO A 97 30.23 8.90 1.81
C PRO A 97 31.26 9.04 2.95
N ASP A 98 32.50 9.39 2.60
CA ASP A 98 33.70 9.45 3.45
C ASP A 98 33.48 9.96 4.88
N LEU A 99 33.90 9.14 5.85
CA LEU A 99 34.02 9.45 7.28
C LEU A 99 35.51 9.53 7.64
N ASP A 100 36.24 10.46 7.04
CA ASP A 100 37.61 10.77 7.48
C ASP A 100 37.98 12.26 7.33
N SER A 101 37.00 13.13 7.58
CA SER A 101 37.27 14.54 7.83
C SER A 101 36.34 15.03 8.92
N GLN A 102 36.92 15.31 10.09
CA GLN A 102 36.33 15.96 11.27
C GLN A 102 35.72 15.04 12.33
N VAL A 103 36.59 14.29 13.01
CA VAL A 103 36.40 14.03 14.45
C VAL A 103 36.72 15.33 15.19
N ALA A 104 35.73 16.17 15.44
CA ALA A 104 35.76 17.15 16.54
C ALA A 104 34.37 17.75 16.78
N ASN A 105 33.73 17.31 17.86
CA ASN A 105 32.70 18.06 18.59
C ASN A 105 31.45 18.49 17.82
N THR A 106 30.43 17.64 17.75
CA THR A 106 29.05 18.16 17.82
C THR A 106 28.14 17.14 18.49
N LYS A 107 27.58 17.50 19.65
CA LYS A 107 26.39 16.88 20.22
C LYS A 107 25.37 16.69 19.09
N THR A 108 24.89 15.47 18.89
CA THR A 108 23.92 15.14 17.83
C THR A 108 22.65 15.97 18.04
N GLN A 109 22.56 17.11 17.34
CA GLN A 109 21.29 17.78 17.14
C GLN A 109 20.53 16.95 16.10
N TRP A 110 19.46 16.32 16.56
CA TRP A 110 18.39 15.82 15.68
C TRP A 110 18.00 16.95 14.72
N GLY A 111 18.41 16.87 13.47
CA GLY A 111 17.79 17.67 12.42
C GLY A 111 16.32 17.30 12.40
N LYS A 112 15.42 18.25 12.73
CA LYS A 112 13.98 18.04 12.64
C LYS A 112 13.67 17.46 11.24
N PRO A 113 13.03 16.30 11.11
CA PRO A 113 12.46 15.91 9.82
C PRO A 113 11.61 17.07 9.32
N ALA A 114 11.70 17.38 8.02
CA ALA A 114 10.92 18.45 7.42
C ALA A 114 9.47 18.28 7.87
N ALA A 115 8.91 19.31 8.50
CA ALA A 115 7.59 19.20 9.10
C ALA A 115 6.59 18.77 8.01
N PRO A 116 5.73 17.77 8.28
CA PRO A 116 4.73 17.35 7.32
C PRO A 116 3.93 18.59 6.89
N THR A 117 3.86 18.83 5.59
CA THR A 117 3.18 20.02 5.08
C THR A 117 1.74 19.63 4.75
N SER A 118 0.77 20.34 5.34
CA SER A 118 -0.62 20.21 4.89
C SER A 118 -0.72 20.70 3.46
N ARG A 119 -1.27 19.86 2.59
CA ARG A 119 -1.51 20.19 1.19
C ARG A 119 -2.88 19.67 0.78
N PRO A 120 -3.61 20.41 -0.07
CA PRO A 120 -4.83 19.90 -0.69
C PRO A 120 -4.47 18.73 -1.62
N ALA A 121 -5.28 17.68 -1.59
CA ALA A 121 -5.12 16.53 -2.46
C ALA A 121 -6.47 15.93 -2.87
N THR A 122 -6.46 15.30 -4.03
CA THR A 122 -7.54 14.43 -4.50
C THR A 122 -7.12 12.99 -4.23
N LEU A 123 -7.88 12.31 -3.38
CA LEU A 123 -7.58 11.00 -2.82
C LEU A 123 -8.37 9.92 -3.56
N PHE A 124 -7.71 8.78 -3.74
CA PHE A 124 -8.25 7.61 -4.42
C PHE A 124 -7.94 6.36 -3.61
N VAL A 125 -8.99 5.62 -3.30
CA VAL A 125 -8.89 4.29 -2.71
C VAL A 125 -9.65 3.33 -3.61
N ALA A 126 -9.02 2.23 -4.00
CA ALA A 126 -9.71 1.14 -4.67
C ALA A 126 -9.40 -0.19 -4.00
N ASP A 127 -10.38 -1.09 -3.97
CA ASP A 127 -10.29 -2.42 -3.36
C ASP A 127 -11.00 -3.45 -4.24
N LEU A 128 -10.56 -4.71 -4.23
CA LEU A 128 -11.17 -5.75 -5.07
C LEU A 128 -12.45 -6.29 -4.41
N LYS A 129 -13.53 -6.37 -5.18
CA LYS A 129 -14.82 -6.84 -4.69
C LYS A 129 -14.72 -8.31 -4.25
N GLU A 130 -15.00 -8.54 -2.97
CA GLU A 130 -15.08 -9.88 -2.37
C GLU A 130 -13.78 -10.70 -2.49
N PHE A 131 -12.63 -10.02 -2.54
CA PHE A 131 -11.33 -10.68 -2.74
C PHE A 131 -10.97 -11.71 -1.67
N THR A 132 -11.39 -11.51 -0.41
CA THR A 132 -11.22 -12.54 0.64
C THR A 132 -11.93 -13.85 0.29
N GLY A 133 -13.13 -13.76 -0.31
CA GLY A 133 -13.87 -14.94 -0.76
C GLY A 133 -13.25 -15.58 -2.00
N ILE A 134 -12.74 -14.75 -2.92
CA ILE A 134 -12.02 -15.19 -4.11
C ILE A 134 -10.74 -15.93 -3.73
N SER A 135 -9.88 -15.31 -2.92
CA SER A 135 -8.58 -15.87 -2.51
C SER A 135 -8.70 -17.19 -1.74
N ALA A 136 -9.78 -17.41 -0.99
CA ALA A 136 -10.05 -18.68 -0.33
C ALA A 136 -10.33 -19.85 -1.30
N ARG A 137 -10.70 -19.56 -2.55
CA ARG A 137 -11.01 -20.55 -3.61
C ARG A 137 -9.84 -20.79 -4.55
N LEU A 138 -8.84 -19.92 -4.52
CA LEU A 138 -7.68 -19.93 -5.42
C LEU A 138 -6.49 -20.62 -4.76
N SER A 139 -5.59 -21.18 -5.57
CA SER A 139 -4.28 -21.57 -5.08
C SER A 139 -3.45 -20.33 -4.69
N PRO A 140 -2.48 -20.45 -3.77
CA PRO A 140 -1.59 -19.34 -3.42
C PRO A 140 -0.90 -18.70 -4.63
N GLU A 141 -0.53 -19.50 -5.63
CA GLU A 141 0.10 -19.03 -6.87
C GLU A 141 -0.87 -18.22 -7.72
N GLN A 142 -2.13 -18.66 -7.83
CA GLN A 142 -3.18 -17.93 -8.53
C GLN A 142 -3.50 -16.60 -7.82
N VAL A 143 -3.57 -16.59 -6.48
CA VAL A 143 -3.76 -15.35 -5.70
C VAL A 143 -2.63 -14.36 -5.95
N ALA A 144 -1.38 -14.84 -5.90
CA ALA A 144 -0.21 -13.99 -6.12
C ALA A 144 -0.16 -13.43 -7.54
N ALA A 145 -0.46 -14.23 -8.55
CA ALA A 145 -0.51 -13.79 -9.96
C ALA A 145 -1.63 -12.76 -10.18
N LEU A 146 -2.80 -12.98 -9.58
CA LEU A 146 -3.95 -12.08 -9.68
C LEU A 146 -3.66 -10.72 -9.06
N LEU A 147 -3.05 -10.70 -7.87
CA LEU A 147 -2.60 -9.45 -7.23
C LEU A 147 -1.50 -8.75 -8.02
N ALA A 148 -0.57 -9.51 -8.62
CA ALA A 148 0.49 -8.92 -9.43
C ALA A 148 -0.06 -8.19 -10.67
N GLU A 149 -1.04 -8.78 -11.35
CA GLU A 149 -1.72 -8.16 -12.49
C GLU A 149 -2.55 -6.94 -12.05
N TRP A 150 -3.29 -7.04 -10.95
CA TRP A 150 -4.01 -5.91 -10.34
C TRP A 150 -3.08 -4.73 -10.02
N TYR A 151 -1.93 -5.00 -9.39
CA TYR A 151 -0.94 -3.96 -9.07
C TYR A 151 -0.34 -3.35 -10.34
N MET A 152 -0.15 -4.12 -11.40
CA MET A 152 0.35 -3.63 -12.67
C MET A 152 -0.67 -2.69 -13.33
N ASP A 153 -1.95 -3.08 -13.37
CA ASP A 153 -3.03 -2.24 -13.88
C ASP A 153 -3.12 -0.92 -13.10
N CYS A 154 -3.12 -0.99 -11.77
CA CYS A 154 -3.09 0.19 -10.90
C CYS A 154 -1.88 1.08 -11.23
N ASN A 155 -0.67 0.51 -11.35
CA ASN A 155 0.52 1.27 -11.67
C ASN A 155 0.43 1.97 -13.02
N VAL A 156 0.02 1.25 -14.08
CA VAL A 156 -0.04 1.78 -15.43
C VAL A 156 -1.13 2.84 -15.55
N ILE A 157 -2.32 2.55 -15.04
CA ILE A 157 -3.50 3.41 -15.21
C ILE A 157 -3.38 4.64 -14.31
N LEU A 158 -3.16 4.48 -13.00
CA LEU A 158 -3.12 5.61 -12.08
C LEU A 158 -1.99 6.59 -12.43
N LYS A 159 -0.79 6.10 -12.78
CA LYS A 159 0.31 6.98 -13.21
C LYS A 159 0.04 7.66 -14.55
N ARG A 160 -0.62 6.99 -15.50
CA ARG A 160 -1.02 7.59 -16.79
C ARG A 160 -1.92 8.81 -16.58
N TYR A 161 -2.80 8.77 -15.58
CA TYR A 161 -3.66 9.88 -15.21
C TYR A 161 -3.02 10.86 -14.20
N GLY A 162 -1.73 10.71 -13.88
CA GLY A 162 -0.98 11.66 -13.05
C GLY A 162 -1.04 11.40 -11.54
N ALA A 163 -1.53 10.25 -11.09
CA ALA A 163 -1.56 9.92 -9.68
C ALA A 163 -0.17 9.57 -9.13
N SER A 164 0.05 9.92 -7.86
CA SER A 164 1.06 9.30 -7.01
C SER A 164 0.44 8.12 -6.27
N ILE A 165 0.96 6.91 -6.47
CA ILE A 165 0.57 5.75 -5.66
C ILE A 165 1.33 5.82 -4.34
N ASP A 166 0.60 5.85 -3.23
CA ASP A 166 1.19 5.91 -1.89
C ASP A 166 1.56 4.51 -1.41
N LYS A 167 0.58 3.59 -1.40
CA LYS A 167 0.81 2.19 -1.00
C LYS A 167 -0.27 1.24 -1.50
N PHE A 168 0.07 -0.05 -1.46
CA PHE A 168 -0.88 -1.16 -1.55
C PHE A 168 -1.08 -1.78 -0.15
N ILE A 169 -2.30 -2.19 0.17
CA ILE A 169 -2.69 -2.81 1.44
C ILE A 169 -3.52 -4.06 1.11
N GLY A 170 -2.85 -5.18 0.88
CA GLY A 170 -3.51 -6.34 0.28
C GLY A 170 -3.99 -6.00 -1.13
N ASP A 171 -5.26 -6.29 -1.42
CA ASP A 171 -5.92 -5.92 -2.67
C ASP A 171 -6.29 -4.43 -2.77
N CYS A 172 -6.17 -3.66 -1.68
CA CYS A 172 -6.41 -2.23 -1.72
C CYS A 172 -5.23 -1.45 -2.31
N VAL A 173 -5.51 -0.46 -3.16
CA VAL A 173 -4.56 0.59 -3.58
C VAL A 173 -5.00 1.94 -3.03
N PHE A 174 -4.04 2.67 -2.44
CA PHE A 174 -4.20 4.07 -2.06
C PHE A 174 -3.29 4.95 -2.92
N ALA A 175 -3.90 5.92 -3.58
CA ALA A 175 -3.23 6.88 -4.45
C ALA A 175 -3.82 8.28 -4.26
N TYR A 176 -3.10 9.28 -4.74
CA TYR A 176 -3.56 10.66 -4.68
C TYR A 176 -2.97 11.51 -5.80
N TRP A 177 -3.62 12.63 -6.07
CA TRP A 177 -3.09 13.73 -6.86
C TRP A 177 -2.84 14.93 -5.96
N HIS A 178 -1.80 15.70 -6.27
CA HIS A 178 -1.59 16.99 -5.63
C HIS A 178 -2.61 18.00 -6.16
N GLY A 179 -3.28 18.69 -5.25
CA GLY A 179 -4.31 19.67 -5.59
C GLY A 179 -5.72 19.10 -5.72
N THR A 180 -6.65 20.03 -5.87
CA THR A 180 -8.10 19.78 -5.84
C THR A 180 -8.83 20.53 -6.96
N ALA A 181 -8.09 21.00 -7.96
CA ALA A 181 -8.67 21.68 -9.10
C ALA A 181 -9.55 20.73 -9.93
N ALA A 182 -10.46 21.30 -10.72
CA ALA A 182 -11.45 20.53 -11.48
C ALA A 182 -10.80 19.54 -12.46
N ASP A 183 -9.70 19.92 -13.12
CA ASP A 183 -8.92 19.06 -14.02
C ASP A 183 -8.27 17.87 -13.30
N VAL A 184 -7.84 18.06 -12.05
CA VAL A 184 -7.35 16.98 -11.18
C VAL A 184 -8.49 16.02 -10.83
N CYS A 185 -9.67 16.54 -10.48
CA CYS A 185 -10.86 15.72 -10.22
C CYS A 185 -11.30 14.93 -11.48
N VAL A 186 -11.27 15.55 -12.65
CA VAL A 186 -11.52 14.89 -13.95
C VAL A 186 -10.53 13.74 -14.15
N SER A 187 -9.23 13.98 -13.93
CA SER A 187 -8.19 12.95 -14.08
C SER A 187 -8.41 11.78 -13.14
N ALA A 188 -8.77 12.04 -11.87
CA ALA A 188 -9.09 10.99 -10.90
C ALA A 188 -10.33 10.18 -11.30
N ALA A 189 -11.38 10.84 -11.78
CA ALA A 189 -12.60 10.16 -12.25
C ALA A 189 -12.33 9.31 -13.51
N GLN A 190 -11.52 9.80 -14.45
CA GLN A 190 -11.12 9.04 -15.63
C GLN A 190 -10.24 7.84 -15.26
N ALA A 191 -9.32 8.00 -14.30
CA ALA A 191 -8.52 6.89 -13.79
C ALA A 191 -9.40 5.79 -13.17
N ALA A 192 -10.41 6.18 -12.38
CA ALA A 192 -11.37 5.24 -11.81
C ALA A 192 -12.15 4.48 -12.89
N GLN A 193 -12.62 5.18 -13.93
CA GLN A 193 -13.32 4.55 -15.05
C GLN A 193 -12.41 3.61 -15.84
N ALA A 194 -11.16 4.01 -16.08
CA ALA A 194 -10.19 3.20 -16.81
C ALA A 194 -9.78 1.93 -16.03
N LEU A 195 -9.59 2.04 -14.71
CA LEU A 195 -9.26 0.89 -13.86
C LEU A 195 -10.40 -0.14 -13.87
N ARG A 196 -11.64 0.33 -13.77
CA ARG A 196 -12.82 -0.54 -13.90
C ARG A 196 -12.93 -1.19 -15.29
N ALA A 197 -12.67 -0.43 -16.35
CA ALA A 197 -12.70 -0.97 -17.71
C ALA A 197 -11.57 -2.00 -17.97
N ALA A 198 -10.45 -1.91 -17.24
CA ALA A 198 -9.37 -2.88 -17.33
C ALA A 198 -9.74 -4.24 -16.73
N GLU A 199 -10.68 -4.28 -15.77
CA GLU A 199 -11.22 -5.55 -15.25
C GLU A 199 -12.01 -6.31 -16.33
N ASP A 200 -12.66 -5.60 -17.24
CA ASP A 200 -13.38 -6.20 -18.38
C ASP A 200 -12.46 -6.60 -19.54
N ALA A 201 -11.19 -6.15 -19.54
CA ALA A 201 -10.26 -6.38 -20.63
C ALA A 201 -9.70 -7.81 -20.59
N ALA A 202 -9.95 -8.59 -21.65
CA ALA A 202 -9.47 -9.96 -21.83
C ALA A 202 -7.94 -10.10 -22.04
N THR A 203 -7.15 -9.13 -21.57
CA THR A 203 -5.68 -9.08 -21.76
C THR A 203 -4.91 -9.68 -20.60
N SER A 204 -5.58 -10.00 -19.48
CA SER A 204 -4.97 -10.60 -18.30
C SER A 204 -5.08 -12.14 -18.36
N PRO A 205 -3.96 -12.88 -18.50
CA PRO A 205 -4.00 -14.33 -18.56
C PRO A 205 -4.55 -14.97 -17.30
N THR A 206 -4.23 -14.43 -16.12
CA THR A 206 -4.72 -14.97 -14.85
C THR A 206 -6.22 -14.74 -14.68
N ARG A 207 -6.74 -13.55 -15.03
CA ARG A 207 -8.20 -13.28 -14.97
C ARG A 207 -8.97 -14.16 -15.94
N VAL A 208 -8.47 -14.37 -17.16
CA VAL A 208 -9.08 -15.30 -18.13
C VAL A 208 -9.12 -16.72 -17.56
N LEU A 209 -7.99 -17.19 -17.01
CA LEU A 209 -7.89 -18.52 -16.43
C LEU A 209 -8.89 -18.75 -15.28
N VAL A 210 -8.94 -17.85 -14.28
CA VAL A 210 -9.83 -18.02 -13.11
C VAL A 210 -11.29 -17.81 -13.48
N ARG A 211 -11.59 -17.00 -14.51
CA ARG A 211 -12.95 -16.87 -15.04
C ARG A 211 -13.41 -18.16 -15.70
N GLU A 212 -12.60 -18.76 -16.55
CA GLU A 212 -12.96 -19.99 -17.27
C GLU A 212 -13.03 -21.21 -16.35
N GLN A 213 -12.10 -21.32 -15.40
CA GLN A 213 -11.99 -22.51 -14.56
C GLN A 213 -12.84 -22.46 -13.29
N GLN A 214 -13.10 -21.26 -12.76
CA GLN A 214 -13.68 -21.09 -11.42
C GLN A 214 -14.85 -20.10 -11.40
N ASP A 215 -15.27 -19.56 -12.55
CA ASP A 215 -16.35 -18.57 -12.68
C ASP A 215 -16.11 -17.35 -11.77
N ILE A 216 -14.84 -16.90 -11.71
CA ILE A 216 -14.42 -15.74 -10.94
C ILE A 216 -14.25 -14.55 -11.89
N VAL A 217 -15.02 -13.49 -11.64
CA VAL A 217 -14.86 -12.20 -12.31
C VAL A 217 -14.35 -11.20 -11.29
N LEU A 218 -13.23 -10.57 -11.59
CA LEU A 218 -12.74 -9.46 -10.78
C LEU A 218 -13.54 -8.20 -11.09
N ASP A 219 -13.81 -7.44 -10.03
CA ASP A 219 -14.37 -6.11 -10.08
C ASP A 219 -13.73 -5.32 -8.94
N CYS A 220 -13.67 -4.00 -9.07
CA CYS A 220 -13.11 -3.13 -8.04
C CYS A 220 -14.14 -2.10 -7.58
N ARG A 221 -14.04 -1.74 -6.30
CA ARG A 221 -14.81 -0.68 -5.69
C ARG A 221 -13.90 0.50 -5.41
N ILE A 222 -14.37 1.70 -5.72
CA ILE A 222 -13.54 2.91 -5.71
C ILE A 222 -14.21 4.01 -4.89
N GLY A 223 -13.43 4.67 -4.02
CA GLY A 223 -13.79 5.87 -3.31
C GLY A 223 -12.91 7.05 -3.73
N LEU A 224 -13.52 8.18 -4.11
CA LEU A 224 -12.83 9.44 -4.37
C LEU A 224 -13.22 10.52 -3.38
N HIS A 225 -12.23 11.28 -2.94
CA HIS A 225 -12.43 12.33 -1.96
C HIS A 225 -11.42 13.47 -2.15
N VAL A 226 -11.81 14.69 -1.81
CA VAL A 226 -10.94 15.87 -1.83
C VAL A 226 -10.78 16.37 -0.39
N GLY A 227 -9.54 16.56 0.04
CA GLY A 227 -9.27 17.13 1.36
C GLY A 227 -7.82 17.51 1.59
N GLU A 228 -7.60 18.18 2.72
CA GLU A 228 -6.26 18.51 3.21
C GLU A 228 -5.60 17.26 3.80
N VAL A 229 -4.36 17.02 3.36
CA VAL A 229 -3.55 15.92 3.84
C VAL A 229 -2.16 16.41 4.22
N ALA A 230 -1.66 15.92 5.35
CA ALA A 230 -0.28 16.08 5.73
C ALA A 230 0.57 15.16 4.85
N ILE A 231 1.31 15.74 3.91
CA ILE A 231 2.25 15.01 3.05
C ILE A 231 3.67 15.37 3.49
N GLY A 232 4.44 14.37 3.85
CA GLY A 232 5.85 14.55 4.18
C GLY A 232 6.52 13.25 4.56
N ALA A 233 7.84 13.30 4.65
CA ALA A 233 8.67 12.19 5.13
C ALA A 233 8.38 11.97 6.63
N MET A 234 7.36 11.17 6.94
CA MET A 234 7.14 10.67 8.27
C MET A 234 8.07 9.47 8.48
N GLY A 235 9.31 9.74 8.89
CA GLY A 235 10.40 8.76 8.96
C GLY A 235 11.37 8.87 7.77
N LYS A 236 12.13 7.81 7.49
CA LYS A 236 13.22 7.76 6.48
C LYS A 236 12.73 7.88 5.02
N GLY A 237 12.19 9.04 4.62
CA GLY A 237 12.10 9.46 3.22
C GLY A 237 10.88 8.99 2.40
N ILE A 238 9.89 8.30 2.99
CA ILE A 238 8.63 7.99 2.29
C ILE A 238 7.63 9.11 2.58
N ASN A 239 7.27 9.87 1.55
CA ASN A 239 6.13 10.80 1.63
C ASN A 239 4.86 9.96 1.70
N THR A 240 4.16 10.00 2.83
CA THR A 240 2.84 9.37 2.95
C THR A 240 1.80 10.43 3.28
N ALA A 241 0.65 10.35 2.64
CA ALA A 241 -0.48 11.20 2.99
C ALA A 241 -1.14 10.71 4.28
N LEU A 242 -1.30 11.62 5.24
CA LEU A 242 -1.95 11.35 6.53
C LEU A 242 -2.97 12.45 6.83
N GLY A 243 -4.02 12.07 7.56
CA GLY A 243 -5.04 13.02 8.01
C GLY A 243 -6.44 12.45 7.95
N ASP A 244 -7.40 13.22 8.45
CA ASP A 244 -8.81 12.82 8.46
C ASP A 244 -9.38 12.59 7.05
N ALA A 245 -8.91 13.36 6.05
CA ALA A 245 -9.30 13.17 4.65
C ALA A 245 -8.91 11.78 4.11
N VAL A 246 -7.73 11.25 4.49
CA VAL A 246 -7.32 9.89 4.10
C VAL A 246 -8.26 8.86 4.70
N ASN A 247 -8.55 8.96 6.00
CA ASN A 247 -9.49 8.07 6.66
C ASN A 247 -10.89 8.15 6.03
N LEU A 248 -11.31 9.34 5.62
CA LEU A 248 -12.59 9.54 4.95
C LEU A 248 -12.63 8.89 3.57
N ALA A 249 -11.55 8.96 2.79
CA ALA A 249 -11.46 8.30 1.48
C ALA A 249 -11.63 6.77 1.60
N PHE A 250 -10.96 6.14 2.57
CA PHE A 250 -11.14 4.70 2.86
C PHE A 250 -12.57 4.36 3.31
N ARG A 251 -13.22 5.24 4.06
CA ARG A 251 -14.61 5.02 4.49
C ARG A 251 -15.60 5.19 3.34
N ILE A 252 -15.36 6.13 2.43
CA ILE A 252 -16.17 6.31 1.22
C ILE A 252 -16.03 5.08 0.32
N GLU A 253 -14.82 4.57 0.13
CA GLU A 253 -14.62 3.27 -0.52
C GLU A 253 -15.42 2.19 0.23
N GLY A 254 -15.30 2.04 1.55
CA GLY A 254 -16.06 1.02 2.29
C GLY A 254 -17.59 1.13 2.16
N LEU A 255 -18.14 2.32 1.93
CA LEU A 255 -19.58 2.52 1.68
C LEU A 255 -20.05 1.95 0.33
N THR A 256 -19.14 1.77 -0.63
CA THR A 256 -19.44 1.18 -1.94
C THR A 256 -20.12 -0.19 -1.79
N ARG A 257 -19.69 -0.98 -0.80
CA ARG A 257 -20.27 -2.30 -0.45
C ARG A 257 -21.70 -2.19 0.03
N LYS A 258 -21.97 -1.25 0.93
CA LYS A 258 -23.30 -1.05 1.51
C LYS A 258 -24.30 -0.53 0.48
N LEU A 259 -23.85 0.33 -0.42
CA LEU A 259 -24.71 1.00 -1.42
C LEU A 259 -24.78 0.27 -2.76
N ASP A 260 -24.02 -0.82 -2.88
CA ASP A 260 -23.81 -1.58 -4.10
C ASP A 260 -23.50 -0.69 -5.32
N LYS A 261 -22.53 0.21 -5.13
CA LYS A 261 -22.01 1.10 -6.16
C LYS A 261 -20.54 0.80 -6.39
N PRO A 262 -20.07 0.73 -7.65
CA PRO A 262 -18.66 0.47 -7.92
C PRO A 262 -17.78 1.71 -7.71
N LEU A 263 -18.36 2.91 -7.77
CA LEU A 263 -17.66 4.17 -7.54
C LEU A 263 -18.53 5.09 -6.69
N LEU A 264 -17.95 5.60 -5.60
CA LEU A 264 -18.52 6.66 -4.79
C LEU A 264 -17.55 7.84 -4.70
N VAL A 265 -18.11 9.05 -4.72
CA VAL A 265 -17.37 10.30 -4.53
C VAL A 265 -18.01 11.12 -3.41
N SER A 266 -17.20 11.82 -2.61
CA SER A 266 -17.73 12.76 -1.60
C SER A 266 -18.42 13.97 -2.24
N ALA A 267 -19.32 14.63 -1.51
CA ALA A 267 -19.85 15.94 -1.90
C ALA A 267 -18.75 16.96 -2.26
N GLN A 268 -17.69 17.01 -1.44
CA GLN A 268 -16.54 17.90 -1.66
C GLN A 268 -15.83 17.66 -3.00
N PHE A 269 -15.77 16.40 -3.46
CA PHE A 269 -15.22 16.08 -4.78
C PHE A 269 -16.08 16.67 -5.90
N VAL A 270 -17.41 16.61 -5.77
CA VAL A 270 -18.35 17.19 -6.73
C VAL A 270 -18.32 18.73 -6.69
N GLU A 271 -18.15 19.33 -5.51
CA GLU A 271 -18.01 20.78 -5.34
C GLU A 271 -16.75 21.33 -6.03
N HIS A 272 -15.65 20.57 -6.01
CA HIS A 272 -14.39 20.93 -6.66
C HIS A 272 -14.39 20.65 -8.17
N TRP A 273 -15.41 19.97 -8.68
CA TRP A 273 -15.66 19.78 -10.11
C TRP A 273 -17.13 20.10 -10.47
N PRO A 274 -17.51 21.39 -10.50
CA PRO A 274 -18.91 21.80 -10.68
C PRO A 274 -19.56 21.28 -11.97
N GLU A 275 -18.84 21.29 -13.09
CA GLU A 275 -19.30 20.75 -14.38
C GLU A 275 -19.51 19.24 -14.31
N GLY A 276 -18.79 18.57 -13.42
CA GLY A 276 -18.87 17.13 -13.18
C GLY A 276 -20.15 16.70 -12.50
N ARG A 277 -20.83 17.60 -11.78
CA ARG A 277 -22.07 17.32 -11.04
C ARG A 277 -23.15 16.67 -11.92
N GLN A 278 -23.15 16.96 -13.21
CA GLN A 278 -24.10 16.36 -14.16
C GLN A 278 -23.90 14.84 -14.36
N TYR A 279 -22.72 14.29 -14.04
CA TYR A 279 -22.41 12.85 -14.16
C TYR A 279 -22.72 12.06 -12.89
N PHE A 280 -23.04 12.74 -11.79
CA PHE A 280 -23.20 12.13 -10.48
C PHE A 280 -24.65 12.23 -9.96
N LYS A 281 -25.08 11.23 -9.20
CA LYS A 281 -26.35 11.19 -8.48
C LYS A 281 -26.09 11.00 -6.99
N SER A 282 -26.72 11.84 -6.17
CA SER A 282 -26.66 11.70 -4.71
C SER A 282 -27.19 10.33 -4.28
N CYS A 283 -26.43 9.67 -3.42
CA CYS A 283 -26.82 8.45 -2.73
C CYS A 283 -27.24 8.74 -1.28
N GLY A 284 -27.47 10.02 -0.94
CA GLY A 284 -27.87 10.48 0.39
C GLY A 284 -26.71 10.60 1.39
N TYR A 285 -27.09 10.88 2.64
CA TYR A 285 -26.19 11.08 3.76
C TYR A 285 -25.95 9.77 4.51
N HIS A 286 -24.70 9.49 4.87
CA HIS A 286 -24.29 8.27 5.55
C HIS A 286 -23.41 8.58 6.76
N GLU A 287 -23.66 7.84 7.84
CA GLU A 287 -22.76 7.84 8.98
C GLU A 287 -21.45 7.15 8.62
N VAL A 288 -20.34 7.77 9.03
CA VAL A 288 -19.02 7.18 8.93
C VAL A 288 -18.37 7.16 10.31
N LYS A 289 -17.90 5.97 10.72
CA LYS A 289 -17.35 5.73 12.06
C LYS A 289 -16.27 6.74 12.40
N GLY A 290 -16.39 7.45 13.52
CA GLY A 290 -15.39 8.42 13.97
C GLY A 290 -15.61 9.86 13.49
N ARG A 291 -16.74 10.17 12.85
CA ARG A 291 -17.27 11.53 12.71
C ARG A 291 -18.69 11.60 13.27
N ALA A 292 -19.04 12.75 13.84
CA ALA A 292 -20.40 13.04 14.30
C ALA A 292 -21.32 13.46 13.13
N GLU A 293 -20.76 14.08 12.10
CA GLU A 293 -21.51 14.54 10.93
C GLU A 293 -21.64 13.44 9.88
N MET A 294 -22.84 13.31 9.31
CA MET A 294 -23.06 12.45 8.16
C MET A 294 -22.43 13.04 6.90
N ILE A 295 -21.93 12.18 6.02
CA ILE A 295 -21.37 12.60 4.75
C ILE A 295 -22.33 12.28 3.61
N GLU A 296 -22.50 13.22 2.69
CA GLU A 296 -23.17 12.93 1.43
C GLU A 296 -22.19 12.33 0.44
N VAL A 297 -22.60 11.24 -0.20
CA VAL A 297 -21.83 10.58 -1.26
C VAL A 297 -22.64 10.48 -2.54
N PHE A 298 -21.96 10.46 -3.66
CA PHE A 298 -22.54 10.42 -4.98
C PHE A 298 -21.98 9.24 -5.77
N SER A 299 -22.79 8.60 -6.62
CA SER A 299 -22.32 7.61 -7.59
C SER A 299 -22.42 8.19 -9.00
N LEU A 300 -21.70 7.60 -9.96
CA LEU A 300 -21.99 7.85 -11.38
C LEU A 300 -23.47 7.53 -11.68
N LYS A 301 -24.06 8.30 -12.58
CA LYS A 301 -25.43 8.12 -13.08
C LYS A 301 -25.59 6.87 -13.91
#